data_AF-A0A1V9ZKQ4-F1
#
_entry.id   AF-A0A1V9ZKQ4-F1
#
_cell.length_a   1.000
_cell.length_b   1.000
_cell.length_c   1.000
_cell.angle_alpha   90.00
_cell.angle_beta   90.00
_cell.angle_gamma   90.00
#
_symmetry.space_group_name_H-M   'P 1'
#
loop_
_entity.id
_entity.type
_entity.pdbx_description
1 polymer ?
#
loop_
_entity_poly.entity_id
_entity_poly.type
_entity_poly.pdbx_seq_one_letter_code
_entity_poly.pdbx_strand_id
1 'polypeptide(L)'
;MMLQTTKQLAKAVKAQAPVQARMLSYTDRQAKLGRPVSPHVEIYAFPVTAIASITNRATGVALTGGFASAAFLSLLGADVQALIFSAQEVIPFFAPLSKFCVAFPVTYHSLNAVRSAVWSKNPELLDIPHAAQSSTALLAAAGVVGVGAACYTIKRTVKPLEGEISAFLRLYDDRDTTMGSGIVLLNEQYDVHRFHPPLIYGRRGDPAKEEGEGIALCKADKKYCMITYVFPTLSARAVPQLQAFCAQYCK
;
A
#
# COMPACT_ATOMS: atom_id res chain seq x y z
N MET A 1 -62.91 -10.80 47.82
CA MET A 1 -62.31 -10.71 46.47
C MET A 1 -61.72 -9.32 46.16
N MET A 2 -62.47 -8.22 46.37
CA MET A 2 -62.03 -6.84 46.06
C MET A 2 -60.84 -6.31 46.89
N LEU A 3 -60.63 -6.82 48.11
CA LEU A 3 -59.54 -6.38 49.00
C LEU A 3 -58.18 -7.04 48.67
N GLN A 4 -58.19 -8.18 47.97
CA GLN A 4 -56.96 -8.84 47.51
C GLN A 4 -56.46 -8.20 46.21
N THR A 5 -57.38 -7.81 45.33
CA THR A 5 -57.04 -7.12 44.08
C THR A 5 -56.44 -5.74 44.32
N THR A 6 -56.93 -4.98 45.29
CA THR A 6 -56.35 -3.66 45.65
C THR A 6 -54.95 -3.78 46.25
N LYS A 7 -54.69 -4.79 47.08
CA LYS A 7 -53.35 -5.07 47.63
C LYS A 7 -52.36 -5.51 46.54
N GLN A 8 -52.82 -6.31 45.58
CA GLN A 8 -51.99 -6.71 44.44
C GLN A 8 -51.70 -5.53 43.50
N LEU A 9 -52.68 -4.67 43.23
CA LEU A 9 -52.50 -3.42 42.47
C LEU A 9 -51.53 -2.47 43.17
N ALA A 10 -51.68 -2.26 44.47
CA ALA A 10 -50.77 -1.41 45.25
C ALA A 10 -49.33 -1.95 45.22
N LYS A 11 -49.14 -3.28 45.28
CA LYS A 11 -47.83 -3.93 45.14
C LYS A 11 -47.25 -3.75 43.74
N ALA A 12 -48.07 -3.85 42.69
CA ALA A 12 -47.66 -3.66 41.29
C ALA A 12 -47.25 -2.20 41.00
N VAL A 13 -48.02 -1.23 41.50
CA VAL A 13 -47.69 0.21 41.38
C VAL A 13 -46.40 0.55 42.13
N LYS A 14 -46.15 -0.08 43.29
CA LYS A 14 -44.90 0.09 44.06
C LYS A 14 -43.69 -0.59 43.40
N ALA A 15 -43.93 -1.64 42.61
CA ALA A 15 -42.90 -2.32 41.82
C ALA A 15 -42.58 -1.58 40.51
N GLN A 16 -43.45 -0.66 40.08
CA GLN A 16 -43.21 0.22 38.95
C GLN A 16 -42.18 1.27 39.37
N ALA A 17 -41.06 1.35 38.63
CA ALA A 17 -40.00 2.30 38.93
C ALA A 17 -40.57 3.74 38.99
N PRO A 18 -40.13 4.59 39.94
CA PRO A 18 -40.64 5.94 40.10
C PRO A 18 -40.51 6.71 38.77
N VAL A 19 -41.46 7.59 38.47
CA VAL A 19 -41.52 8.35 37.20
C VAL A 19 -40.18 9.06 36.88
N GLN A 20 -39.43 9.51 37.89
CA GLN A 20 -38.07 10.05 37.76
C GLN A 20 -37.05 9.05 37.17
N ALA A 21 -37.14 7.75 37.47
CA ALA A 21 -36.31 6.74 36.84
C ALA A 21 -36.64 6.60 35.34
N ARG A 22 -37.88 6.92 34.93
CA ARG A 22 -38.30 6.91 33.51
C ARG A 22 -37.71 8.08 32.70
N MET A 23 -37.29 9.17 33.36
CA MET A 23 -36.61 10.31 32.72
C MET A 23 -35.13 10.05 32.41
N LEU A 24 -34.49 9.13 33.13
CA LEU A 24 -33.10 8.73 32.84
C LEU A 24 -33.07 7.79 31.63
N SER A 25 -32.00 7.86 30.82
CA SER A 25 -31.76 6.84 29.80
C SER A 25 -31.60 5.47 30.44
N TYR A 26 -31.88 4.39 29.69
CA TYR A 26 -31.65 3.03 30.16
C TYR A 26 -30.22 2.84 30.67
N THR A 27 -29.24 3.39 29.95
CA THR A 27 -27.81 3.31 30.30
C THR A 27 -27.52 4.01 31.62
N ASP A 28 -28.03 5.23 31.82
CA ASP A 28 -27.84 6.00 33.06
C ASP A 28 -28.48 5.28 34.25
N ARG A 29 -29.64 4.65 34.04
CA ARG A 29 -30.27 3.81 35.07
C ARG A 29 -29.38 2.62 35.43
N GLN A 30 -28.84 1.87 34.47
CA GLN A 30 -28.01 0.69 34.75
C GLN A 30 -26.67 1.08 35.41
N ALA A 31 -26.06 2.18 34.96
CA ALA A 31 -24.84 2.73 35.56
C ALA A 31 -25.06 3.11 37.04
N LYS A 32 -26.17 3.78 37.36
CA LYS A 32 -26.53 4.11 38.76
C LYS A 32 -26.77 2.88 39.63
N LEU A 33 -27.19 1.77 39.05
CA LEU A 33 -27.40 0.51 39.76
C LEU A 33 -26.09 -0.28 39.99
N GLY A 34 -24.96 0.18 39.45
CA GLY A 34 -23.66 -0.49 39.59
C GLY A 34 -23.63 -1.90 39.01
N ARG A 35 -24.52 -2.21 38.06
CA ARG A 35 -24.62 -3.54 37.48
C ARG A 35 -23.47 -3.76 36.49
N PRO A 36 -22.71 -4.87 36.61
CA PRO A 36 -21.65 -5.17 35.65
C PRO A 36 -22.26 -5.53 34.29
N VAL A 37 -21.53 -5.21 33.22
CA VAL A 37 -21.84 -5.68 31.87
C VAL A 37 -21.37 -7.12 31.77
N SER A 38 -22.22 -8.01 31.25
CA SER A 38 -21.84 -9.40 31.01
C SER A 38 -20.66 -9.46 30.03
N PRO A 39 -19.69 -10.38 30.23
CA PRO A 39 -18.60 -10.57 29.29
C PRO A 39 -19.14 -10.90 27.90
N HIS A 40 -18.45 -10.46 26.85
CA HIS A 40 -18.93 -10.55 25.48
C HIS A 40 -17.81 -10.99 24.54
N VAL A 41 -16.97 -10.07 24.06
CA VAL A 41 -15.86 -10.40 23.14
C VAL A 41 -14.89 -11.41 23.76
N GLU A 42 -14.74 -11.40 25.09
CA GLU A 42 -13.84 -12.27 25.82
C GLU A 42 -14.28 -13.74 25.85
N ILE A 43 -15.59 -14.00 25.73
CA ILE A 43 -16.17 -15.35 25.83
C ILE A 43 -16.89 -15.80 24.56
N TYR A 44 -16.96 -14.94 23.55
CA TYR A 44 -17.68 -15.24 22.32
C TYR A 44 -16.88 -16.17 21.40
N ALA A 45 -17.50 -17.28 21.00
CA ALA A 45 -16.91 -18.19 20.01
C ALA A 45 -17.06 -17.61 18.60
N PHE A 46 -16.00 -16.98 18.10
CA PHE A 46 -16.04 -16.27 16.81
C PHE A 46 -16.25 -17.21 15.62
N PRO A 47 -17.36 -17.09 14.86
CA PRO A 47 -17.48 -17.74 13.56
C PRO A 47 -16.60 -17.03 12.52
N VAL A 48 -16.24 -17.73 11.44
CA VAL A 48 -15.42 -17.17 10.35
C VAL A 48 -16.04 -15.92 9.72
N THR A 49 -17.37 -15.80 9.73
CA THR A 49 -18.11 -14.61 9.27
C THR A 49 -17.83 -13.38 10.13
N ALA A 50 -17.72 -13.55 11.46
CA ALA A 50 -17.37 -12.48 12.39
C ALA A 50 -15.90 -12.06 12.23
N ILE A 51 -14.99 -13.04 12.08
CA ILE A 51 -13.58 -12.76 11.77
C ILE A 51 -13.46 -11.97 10.46
N ALA A 52 -14.17 -12.38 9.41
CA ALA A 52 -14.19 -11.64 8.15
C ALA A 52 -14.70 -10.19 8.31
N SER A 53 -15.73 -9.99 9.12
CA SER A 53 -16.24 -8.64 9.42
C SER A 53 -15.21 -7.76 10.13
N ILE A 54 -14.48 -8.32 11.10
CA ILE A 54 -13.41 -7.61 11.82
C ILE A 54 -12.26 -7.30 10.86
N THR A 55 -11.82 -8.28 10.06
CA THR A 55 -10.77 -8.10 9.06
C THR A 55 -11.12 -7.00 8.09
N ASN A 56 -12.37 -6.89 7.62
CA ASN A 56 -12.77 -5.81 6.71
C ASN A 56 -12.60 -4.41 7.34
N ARG A 57 -12.89 -4.27 8.64
CA ARG A 57 -12.68 -2.99 9.36
C ARG A 57 -11.19 -2.72 9.51
N ALA A 58 -10.42 -3.71 9.91
CA ALA A 58 -8.97 -3.58 10.08
C ALA A 58 -8.27 -3.22 8.77
N THR A 59 -8.61 -3.88 7.67
CA THR A 59 -8.05 -3.57 6.34
C THR A 59 -8.48 -2.18 5.86
N GLY A 60 -9.73 -1.76 6.12
CA GLY A 60 -10.19 -0.41 5.80
C GLY A 60 -9.38 0.66 6.54
N VAL A 61 -9.21 0.52 7.86
CA VAL A 61 -8.39 1.42 8.68
C VAL A 61 -6.93 1.44 8.20
N ALA A 62 -6.36 0.27 7.90
CA ALA A 62 -4.99 0.16 7.42
C ALA A 62 -4.80 0.87 6.07
N LEU A 63 -5.73 0.70 5.12
CA LEU A 63 -5.68 1.36 3.81
C LEU A 63 -5.81 2.88 3.95
N THR A 64 -6.82 3.36 4.68
CA THR A 64 -7.02 4.79 4.89
C THR A 64 -5.81 5.41 5.60
N GLY A 65 -5.32 4.79 6.68
CA GLY A 65 -4.15 5.27 7.41
C GLY A 65 -2.87 5.25 6.57
N GLY A 66 -2.66 4.19 5.78
CA GLY A 66 -1.51 4.05 4.89
C GLY A 66 -1.46 5.14 3.82
N PHE A 67 -2.56 5.35 3.10
CA PHE A 67 -2.60 6.41 2.07
C PHE A 67 -2.58 7.82 2.67
N ALA A 68 -3.29 8.06 3.77
CA ALA A 68 -3.29 9.36 4.43
C ALA A 68 -1.90 9.73 4.97
N SER A 69 -1.18 8.78 5.57
CA SER A 69 0.18 9.02 6.07
C SER A 69 1.17 9.27 4.94
N ALA A 70 1.13 8.48 3.86
CA ALA A 70 1.98 8.72 2.70
C ALA A 70 1.71 10.10 2.08
N ALA A 71 0.44 10.46 1.89
CA ALA A 71 0.04 11.77 1.36
C ALA A 71 0.49 12.92 2.28
N PHE A 72 0.34 12.76 3.60
CA PHE A 72 0.77 13.75 4.58
C PHE A 72 2.29 13.94 4.58
N LEU A 73 3.07 12.86 4.50
CA LEU A 73 4.53 12.94 4.38
C LEU A 73 4.96 13.65 3.10
N SER A 74 4.33 13.32 1.97
CA SER A 74 4.60 14.02 0.70
C SER A 74 4.24 15.51 0.76
N LEU A 75 3.16 15.88 1.46
CA LEU A 75 2.80 17.29 1.67
C LEU A 75 3.86 18.06 2.48
N LEU A 76 4.52 17.38 3.43
CA LEU A 76 5.65 17.95 4.19
C LEU A 76 6.97 17.98 3.41
N GLY A 77 6.97 17.56 2.14
CA GLY A 77 8.15 17.54 1.27
C GLY A 77 8.99 16.26 1.35
N ALA A 78 8.51 15.21 2.02
CA ALA A 78 9.21 13.94 2.06
C ALA A 78 9.06 13.16 0.73
N ASP A 79 10.17 12.61 0.24
CA ASP A 79 10.17 11.65 -0.87
C ASP A 79 9.84 10.25 -0.32
N VAL A 80 8.56 9.89 -0.37
CA VAL A 80 8.05 8.61 0.14
C VAL A 80 8.67 7.44 -0.63
N GLN A 81 8.95 7.59 -1.92
CA GLN A 81 9.59 6.56 -2.73
C GLN A 81 11.01 6.32 -2.24
N ALA A 82 11.80 7.38 -2.05
CA ALA A 82 13.16 7.27 -1.53
C ALA A 82 13.21 6.65 -0.12
N LEU A 83 12.24 6.98 0.74
CA LEU A 83 12.10 6.36 2.08
C LEU A 83 11.83 4.85 1.99
N ILE A 84 10.95 4.43 1.09
CA ILE A 84 10.66 3.00 0.86
C ILE A 84 11.92 2.27 0.37
N PHE A 85 12.66 2.84 -0.59
CA PHE A 85 13.91 2.24 -1.07
C PHE A 85 14.97 2.16 0.03
N SER A 86 15.12 3.23 0.82
CA SER A 86 16.06 3.24 1.96
C SER A 86 15.69 2.17 3.00
N ALA A 87 14.40 1.99 3.29
CA ALA A 87 13.92 0.95 4.18
C ALA A 87 14.19 -0.46 3.65
N GLN A 88 14.11 -0.67 2.33
CA GLN A 88 14.45 -1.96 1.70
C GLN A 88 15.94 -2.34 1.89
N GLU A 89 16.83 -1.36 1.95
CA GLU A 89 18.27 -1.59 2.13
C GLU A 89 18.64 -1.83 3.61
N VAL A 90 18.00 -1.12 4.54
CA VAL A 90 18.39 -1.11 5.96
C VAL A 90 17.63 -2.14 6.80
N ILE A 91 16.37 -2.43 6.44
CA ILE A 91 15.49 -3.28 7.24
C ILE A 91 15.39 -4.67 6.60
N PRO A 92 15.91 -5.72 7.26
CA PRO A 92 15.77 -7.10 6.77
C PRO A 92 14.31 -7.48 6.56
N PHE A 93 14.03 -8.20 5.48
CA PHE A 93 12.68 -8.64 5.10
C PHE A 93 11.65 -7.52 4.86
N PHE A 94 12.06 -6.25 4.80
CA PHE A 94 11.12 -5.15 4.57
C PHE A 94 10.38 -5.27 3.23
N ALA A 95 11.09 -5.64 2.16
CA ALA A 95 10.49 -5.79 0.84
C ALA A 95 9.35 -6.85 0.80
N PRO A 96 9.55 -8.11 1.21
CA PRO A 96 8.46 -9.10 1.20
C PRO A 96 7.34 -8.74 2.19
N LEU A 97 7.67 -8.23 3.38
CA LEU A 97 6.67 -7.90 4.39
C LEU A 97 5.79 -6.71 3.98
N SER A 98 6.39 -5.63 3.46
CA SER A 98 5.64 -4.46 2.99
C SER A 98 4.73 -4.81 1.81
N LYS A 99 5.17 -5.69 0.89
CA LYS A 99 4.32 -6.20 -0.19
C LYS A 99 3.12 -6.96 0.35
N PHE A 100 3.30 -7.85 1.33
CA PHE A 100 2.17 -8.55 1.96
C PHE A 100 1.21 -7.56 2.64
N CYS A 101 1.76 -6.66 3.46
CA CYS A 101 1.00 -5.67 4.23
C CYS A 101 0.21 -4.68 3.36
N VAL A 102 0.59 -4.49 2.09
CA VAL A 102 -0.17 -3.68 1.12
C VAL A 102 -1.11 -4.55 0.31
N ALA A 103 -0.63 -5.66 -0.26
CA ALA A 103 -1.43 -6.50 -1.15
C ALA A 103 -2.62 -7.16 -0.44
N PHE A 104 -2.41 -7.73 0.75
CA PHE A 104 -3.47 -8.39 1.50
C PHE A 104 -4.66 -7.47 1.78
N PRO A 105 -4.52 -6.29 2.42
CA PRO A 105 -5.67 -5.44 2.73
C PRO A 105 -6.34 -4.88 1.48
N VAL A 106 -5.59 -4.52 0.42
CA VAL A 106 -6.17 -4.06 -0.85
C VAL A 106 -7.07 -5.14 -1.45
N THR A 107 -6.55 -6.36 -1.59
CA THR A 107 -7.30 -7.48 -2.16
C THR A 107 -8.49 -7.86 -1.29
N TYR A 108 -8.28 -8.01 0.03
CA TYR A 108 -9.32 -8.38 0.96
C TYR A 108 -10.48 -7.38 0.97
N HIS A 109 -10.18 -6.09 1.11
CA HIS A 109 -11.21 -5.05 1.23
C HIS A 109 -12.02 -4.94 -0.07
N SER A 110 -11.36 -5.05 -1.22
CA SER A 110 -12.00 -5.03 -2.54
C SER A 110 -12.90 -6.25 -2.76
N LEU A 111 -12.41 -7.46 -2.47
CA LEU A 111 -13.20 -8.68 -2.61
C LEU A 111 -14.36 -8.72 -1.59
N ASN A 112 -14.17 -8.16 -0.39
CA ASN A 112 -15.25 -8.06 0.58
C ASN A 112 -16.35 -7.09 0.11
N ALA A 113 -16.00 -6.00 -0.58
CA ALA A 113 -16.97 -5.10 -1.19
C ALA A 113 -17.83 -5.84 -2.23
N VAL A 114 -17.20 -6.66 -3.08
CA VAL A 114 -17.91 -7.52 -4.04
C VAL A 114 -18.83 -8.50 -3.32
N ARG A 115 -18.33 -9.23 -2.31
CA ARG A 115 -19.13 -10.16 -1.52
C ARG A 115 -20.33 -9.48 -0.87
N SER A 116 -20.12 -8.30 -0.29
CA SER A 116 -21.20 -7.52 0.33
C SER A 116 -22.24 -7.10 -0.70
N ALA A 117 -21.82 -6.67 -1.89
CA ALA A 117 -22.74 -6.36 -2.98
C ALA A 117 -23.53 -7.59 -3.46
N VAL A 118 -22.90 -8.76 -3.51
CA VAL A 118 -23.56 -10.03 -3.84
C VAL A 118 -24.61 -10.38 -2.79
N TRP A 119 -24.28 -10.28 -1.49
CA TRP A 119 -25.23 -10.52 -0.40
C TRP A 119 -26.41 -9.56 -0.41
N SER A 120 -26.17 -8.27 -0.70
CA SER A 120 -27.26 -7.29 -0.81
C SER A 120 -28.23 -7.60 -1.95
N LYS A 121 -27.76 -8.20 -3.04
CA LYS A 121 -28.58 -8.58 -4.20
C LYS A 121 -29.23 -9.95 -4.06
N ASN A 122 -28.64 -10.83 -3.23
CA ASN A 122 -29.02 -12.23 -3.08
C ASN A 122 -29.14 -12.57 -1.58
N PRO A 123 -30.20 -12.10 -0.89
CA PRO A 123 -30.37 -12.32 0.56
C PRO A 123 -30.44 -13.80 0.96
N GLU A 124 -30.83 -14.68 0.04
CA GLU A 124 -30.85 -16.13 0.22
C GLU A 124 -29.46 -16.73 0.51
N LEU A 125 -28.38 -16.03 0.16
CA LEU A 125 -27.00 -16.43 0.46
C LEU A 125 -26.55 -16.08 1.89
N LEU A 126 -27.42 -15.46 2.70
CA LEU A 126 -27.15 -15.09 4.09
C LEU A 126 -27.54 -16.19 5.09
N ASP A 127 -27.52 -17.45 4.68
CA ASP A 127 -27.58 -18.58 5.59
C ASP A 127 -26.17 -18.92 6.15
N ILE A 128 -26.13 -19.73 7.20
CA ILE A 128 -24.88 -20.10 7.88
C ILE A 128 -23.86 -20.74 6.92
N PRO A 129 -24.21 -21.76 6.10
CA PRO A 129 -23.23 -22.44 5.27
C PRO A 129 -22.67 -21.54 4.16
N HIS A 130 -23.50 -20.82 3.40
CA HIS A 130 -23.01 -19.96 2.32
C HIS A 130 -22.25 -18.75 2.85
N ALA A 131 -22.71 -18.17 3.98
CA ALA A 131 -21.99 -17.06 4.61
C ALA A 131 -20.62 -17.51 5.14
N ALA A 132 -20.51 -18.69 5.72
CA ALA A 132 -19.23 -19.25 6.18
C ALA A 132 -18.31 -19.57 5.00
N GLN A 133 -18.79 -20.25 3.98
CA GLN A 133 -18.00 -20.61 2.79
C GLN A 133 -17.46 -19.38 2.06
N SER A 134 -18.32 -18.40 1.78
CA SER A 134 -17.90 -17.15 1.13
C SER A 134 -16.91 -16.33 1.97
N SER A 135 -17.02 -16.37 3.31
CA SER A 135 -16.06 -15.73 4.22
C SER A 135 -14.69 -16.42 4.19
N THR A 136 -14.67 -17.76 4.20
CA THR A 136 -13.44 -18.54 4.09
C THR A 136 -12.76 -18.34 2.74
N ALA A 137 -13.53 -18.39 1.64
CA ALA A 137 -13.02 -18.16 0.30
C ALA A 137 -12.40 -16.76 0.15
N LEU A 138 -13.04 -15.73 0.72
CA LEU A 138 -12.54 -14.37 0.77
C LEU A 138 -11.17 -14.27 1.49
N LEU A 139 -11.05 -14.85 2.69
CA LEU A 139 -9.80 -14.85 3.46
C LEU A 139 -8.70 -15.60 2.72
N ALA A 140 -9.01 -16.77 2.16
CA ALA A 140 -8.05 -17.59 1.43
C ALA A 140 -7.57 -16.88 0.15
N ALA A 141 -8.47 -16.33 -0.65
CA ALA A 141 -8.12 -15.61 -1.87
C ALA A 141 -7.20 -14.41 -1.59
N ALA A 142 -7.54 -13.59 -0.60
CA ALA A 142 -6.70 -12.46 -0.20
C ALA A 142 -5.34 -12.93 0.36
N GLY A 143 -5.31 -14.01 1.14
CA GLY A 143 -4.09 -14.62 1.65
C GLY A 143 -3.15 -15.09 0.54
N VAL A 144 -3.69 -15.82 -0.45
CA VAL A 144 -2.92 -16.30 -1.61
C VAL A 144 -2.33 -15.14 -2.41
N VAL A 145 -3.13 -14.10 -2.70
CA VAL A 145 -2.63 -12.92 -3.43
C VAL A 145 -1.58 -12.16 -2.60
N GLY A 146 -1.80 -12.00 -1.29
CA GLY A 146 -0.85 -11.36 -0.39
C GLY A 146 0.49 -12.09 -0.34
N VAL A 147 0.47 -13.42 -0.17
CA VAL A 147 1.69 -14.25 -0.16
C VAL A 147 2.35 -14.26 -1.54
N GLY A 148 1.57 -14.35 -2.61
CA GLY A 148 2.06 -14.25 -3.98
C GLY A 148 2.82 -12.94 -4.22
N ALA A 149 2.26 -11.81 -3.80
CA ALA A 149 2.93 -10.52 -3.86
C ALA A 149 4.20 -10.47 -3.00
N ALA A 150 4.18 -11.04 -1.80
CA ALA A 150 5.34 -11.08 -0.90
C ALA A 150 6.53 -11.86 -1.51
N CYS A 151 6.24 -13.01 -2.11
CA CYS A 151 7.24 -13.91 -2.70
C CYS A 151 7.68 -13.46 -4.10
N TYR A 152 6.88 -12.67 -4.80
CA TYR A 152 7.20 -12.21 -6.14
C TYR A 152 8.00 -10.91 -6.11
N THR A 153 9.21 -10.96 -6.67
CA THR A 153 10.02 -9.77 -6.92
C THR A 153 10.22 -9.63 -8.41
N ILE A 154 9.76 -8.51 -8.98
CA ILE A 154 10.06 -8.13 -10.35
C ILE A 154 11.59 -8.04 -10.45
N LYS A 155 12.21 -8.94 -11.22
CA LYS A 155 13.65 -8.92 -11.44
C LYS A 155 14.00 -7.59 -12.12
N ARG A 156 15.13 -6.96 -11.74
CA ARG A 156 15.67 -5.80 -12.47
C ARG A 156 15.79 -6.19 -13.94
N THR A 157 15.11 -5.44 -14.81
CA THR A 157 14.82 -5.84 -16.18
C THR A 157 16.03 -5.81 -17.11
N VAL A 158 17.15 -5.18 -16.72
CA VAL A 158 18.30 -5.00 -17.61
C VAL A 158 19.60 -5.34 -16.90
N LYS A 159 20.31 -6.37 -17.39
CA LYS A 159 21.74 -6.56 -17.16
C LYS A 159 22.47 -6.05 -18.40
N PRO A 160 23.48 -5.17 -18.26
CA PRO A 160 24.35 -4.81 -19.38
C PRO A 160 24.98 -6.06 -20.00
N LEU A 161 25.19 -6.04 -21.31
CA LEU A 161 25.92 -7.08 -22.02
C LEU A 161 27.41 -7.08 -21.61
N GLU A 162 28.11 -8.17 -21.90
CA GLU A 162 29.55 -8.27 -21.60
C GLU A 162 30.31 -7.13 -22.29
N GLY A 163 31.14 -6.42 -21.51
CA GLY A 163 31.94 -5.29 -22.00
C GLY A 163 31.26 -3.92 -21.94
N GLU A 164 29.93 -3.83 -21.87
CA GLU A 164 29.22 -2.54 -21.79
C GLU A 164 29.59 -1.76 -20.53
N ILE A 165 29.74 -2.45 -19.39
CA ILE A 165 30.16 -1.82 -18.13
C ILE A 165 31.51 -1.14 -18.28
N SER A 166 32.48 -1.80 -18.91
CA SER A 166 33.81 -1.24 -19.16
C SER A 166 33.75 -0.05 -20.11
N ALA A 167 32.86 -0.09 -21.12
CA ALA A 167 32.63 1.04 -22.01
C ALA A 167 32.04 2.24 -21.24
N PHE A 168 31.07 2.03 -20.36
CA PHE A 168 30.47 3.11 -19.55
C PHE A 168 31.48 3.83 -18.67
N LEU A 169 32.43 3.11 -18.10
CA LEU A 169 33.49 3.70 -17.28
C LEU A 169 34.43 4.59 -18.11
N ARG A 170 34.71 4.19 -19.36
CA ARG A 170 35.58 4.93 -20.30
C ARG A 170 34.92 6.14 -20.93
N LEU A 171 33.59 6.27 -20.84
CA LEU A 171 32.88 7.45 -21.36
C LEU A 171 33.40 8.76 -20.76
N TYR A 172 34.02 8.76 -19.58
CA TYR A 172 34.55 9.99 -18.98
C TYR A 172 36.00 10.32 -19.38
N ASP A 173 36.66 9.45 -20.13
CA ASP A 173 38.09 9.59 -20.45
C ASP A 173 38.33 10.67 -21.51
N ASP A 174 37.50 10.69 -22.57
CA ASP A 174 37.59 11.67 -23.65
C ASP A 174 36.20 12.13 -24.13
N ARG A 175 36.04 13.44 -24.22
CA ARG A 175 34.79 14.09 -24.63
C ARG A 175 34.50 13.83 -26.10
N ASP A 176 35.47 14.06 -26.97
CA ASP A 176 35.23 14.09 -28.41
C ASP A 176 34.96 12.69 -28.95
N THR A 177 35.69 11.69 -28.43
CA THR A 177 35.40 10.27 -28.67
C THR A 177 33.99 9.92 -28.20
N THR A 178 33.60 10.29 -26.98
CA THR A 178 32.28 9.97 -26.43
C THR A 178 31.13 10.64 -27.19
N MET A 179 31.31 11.90 -27.61
CA MET A 179 30.33 12.62 -28.43
C MET A 179 30.18 11.97 -29.81
N GLY A 180 31.26 11.43 -30.39
CA GLY A 180 31.23 10.75 -31.69
C GLY A 180 30.74 9.31 -31.63
N SER A 181 31.08 8.57 -30.57
CA SER A 181 30.76 7.13 -30.43
C SER A 181 29.45 6.86 -29.72
N GLY A 182 28.88 7.84 -29.01
CA GLY A 182 27.65 7.68 -28.24
C GLY A 182 27.74 6.72 -27.06
N ILE A 183 26.59 6.29 -26.55
CA ILE A 183 26.43 5.31 -25.46
C ILE A 183 25.71 4.08 -26.02
N VAL A 184 26.26 2.88 -25.81
CA VAL A 184 25.62 1.63 -26.21
C VAL A 184 25.07 0.90 -24.99
N LEU A 185 23.77 0.60 -24.99
CA LEU A 185 23.15 -0.21 -23.95
C LEU A 185 22.22 -1.23 -24.59
N LEU A 186 22.43 -2.52 -24.30
CA LEU A 186 21.72 -3.65 -24.89
C LEU A 186 21.79 -3.67 -26.43
N ASN A 187 22.99 -3.44 -26.99
CA ASN A 187 23.25 -3.32 -28.44
C ASN A 187 22.51 -2.18 -29.14
N GLU A 188 21.96 -1.24 -28.40
CA GLU A 188 21.28 -0.09 -28.97
C GLU A 188 22.10 1.18 -28.74
N GLN A 189 22.22 1.96 -29.81
CA GLN A 189 23.02 3.17 -29.86
C GLN A 189 22.22 4.38 -29.39
N TYR A 190 22.77 5.14 -28.45
CA TYR A 190 22.24 6.43 -28.01
C TYR A 190 23.24 7.54 -28.36
N ASP A 191 22.77 8.55 -29.07
CA ASP A 191 23.58 9.70 -29.43
C ASP A 191 23.76 10.61 -28.22
N VAL A 192 25.02 10.93 -27.90
CA VAL A 192 25.34 11.84 -26.81
C VAL A 192 25.19 13.27 -27.30
N HIS A 193 24.20 13.97 -26.74
CA HIS A 193 24.00 15.39 -27.04
C HIS A 193 24.67 16.30 -26.01
N ARG A 194 24.93 15.80 -24.79
CA ARG A 194 25.59 16.58 -23.75
C ARG A 194 26.61 15.78 -22.97
N PHE A 195 27.82 16.32 -22.98
CA PHE A 195 28.94 15.88 -22.16
C PHE A 195 29.30 17.02 -21.19
N HIS A 196 28.94 16.86 -19.92
CA HIS A 196 29.22 17.85 -18.88
C HIS A 196 29.44 17.12 -17.54
N PRO A 197 30.66 16.59 -17.30
CA PRO A 197 30.98 15.86 -16.08
C PRO A 197 30.51 16.64 -14.83
N PRO A 198 29.79 15.99 -13.89
CA PRO A 198 29.67 14.54 -13.70
C PRO A 198 28.63 13.84 -14.59
N LEU A 199 27.95 14.53 -15.51
CA LEU A 199 26.85 13.99 -16.31
C LEU A 199 27.23 13.80 -17.79
N ILE A 200 26.80 12.67 -18.34
CA ILE A 200 26.80 12.39 -19.78
C ILE A 200 25.41 11.89 -20.13
N TYR A 201 24.73 12.52 -21.08
CA TYR A 201 23.39 12.08 -21.45
C TYR A 201 23.08 12.32 -22.93
N GLY A 202 22.18 11.48 -23.41
CA GLY A 202 21.87 11.34 -24.81
C GLY A 202 20.46 10.83 -25.03
N ARG A 203 20.11 10.63 -26.30
CA ARG A 203 18.84 10.05 -26.71
C ARG A 203 19.03 9.16 -27.93
N ARG A 204 18.06 8.27 -28.11
CA ARG A 204 17.81 7.54 -29.36
C ARG A 204 16.34 7.68 -29.73
N GLY A 205 16.02 7.44 -30.99
CA GLY A 205 14.64 7.44 -31.46
C GLY A 205 14.49 8.04 -32.86
N ASP A 206 13.34 7.80 -33.45
CA ASP A 206 12.97 8.34 -34.76
C ASP A 206 12.02 9.53 -34.57
N PRO A 207 12.43 10.76 -34.91
CA PRO A 207 11.57 11.94 -34.82
C PRO A 207 10.26 11.78 -35.60
N ALA A 208 10.24 10.96 -36.66
CA ALA A 208 9.05 10.74 -37.49
C ALA A 208 8.02 9.83 -36.81
N LYS A 209 8.43 9.02 -35.83
CA LYS A 209 7.56 8.07 -35.11
C LYS A 209 7.14 8.55 -33.72
N GLU A 210 7.59 9.74 -33.31
CA GLU A 210 7.43 10.29 -31.95
C GLU A 210 7.94 9.37 -30.81
N GLU A 211 8.71 8.34 -31.16
CA GLU A 211 9.33 7.42 -30.21
C GLU A 211 10.74 7.93 -29.87
N GLY A 212 10.98 8.20 -28.60
CA GLY A 212 12.28 8.70 -28.16
C GLY A 212 12.61 8.29 -26.74
N GLU A 213 13.70 7.56 -26.59
CA GLU A 213 14.24 7.11 -25.31
C GLU A 213 15.50 7.89 -24.99
N GLY A 214 15.59 8.39 -23.76
CA GLY A 214 16.78 9.05 -23.25
C GLY A 214 17.59 8.13 -22.34
N ILE A 215 18.88 8.40 -22.30
CA ILE A 215 19.83 7.75 -21.41
C ILE A 215 20.64 8.82 -20.68
N ALA A 216 20.93 8.60 -19.40
CA ALA A 216 21.78 9.49 -18.63
C ALA A 216 22.67 8.69 -17.69
N LEU A 217 23.96 9.05 -17.67
CA LEU A 217 24.98 8.51 -16.79
C LEU A 217 25.49 9.64 -15.88
N CYS A 218 25.56 9.37 -14.59
CA CYS A 218 26.12 10.26 -13.58
C CYS A 218 27.25 9.56 -12.84
N LYS A 219 28.39 10.23 -12.74
CA LYS A 219 29.55 9.81 -11.95
C LYS A 219 29.50 10.47 -10.58
N ALA A 220 29.41 9.64 -9.54
CA ALA A 220 29.69 10.00 -8.15
C ALA A 220 31.04 9.41 -7.73
N ASP A 221 31.64 9.87 -6.64
CA ASP A 221 33.03 9.58 -6.24
C ASP A 221 33.53 8.17 -6.59
N LYS A 222 32.86 7.13 -6.10
CA LYS A 222 33.21 5.72 -6.36
C LYS A 222 32.11 4.92 -7.07
N LYS A 223 31.04 5.58 -7.51
CA LYS A 223 29.83 4.92 -8.02
C LYS A 223 29.35 5.60 -9.30
N TYR A 224 28.80 4.81 -10.21
CA TYR A 224 28.15 5.30 -11.41
C TYR A 224 26.67 4.94 -11.35
N CYS A 225 25.80 5.88 -11.66
CA CYS A 225 24.37 5.63 -11.79
C CYS A 225 23.92 5.94 -13.20
N MET A 226 23.16 5.03 -13.77
CA MET A 226 22.60 5.15 -15.11
C MET A 226 21.09 5.00 -15.04
N ILE A 227 20.38 5.82 -15.80
CA ILE A 227 18.94 5.69 -16.01
C ILE A 227 18.64 5.74 -17.50
N THR A 228 17.62 5.00 -17.91
CA THR A 228 16.89 5.25 -19.15
C THR A 228 15.53 5.86 -18.82
N TYR A 229 15.00 6.67 -19.72
CA TYR A 229 13.71 7.32 -19.53
C TYR A 229 13.01 7.48 -20.87
N VAL A 230 11.69 7.32 -20.84
CA VAL A 230 10.80 7.49 -22.01
C VAL A 230 9.76 8.56 -21.69
N PHE A 231 9.14 9.11 -22.73
CA PHE A 231 7.99 10.01 -22.57
C PHE A 231 6.91 9.36 -21.67
N PRO A 232 6.27 10.10 -20.73
CA PRO A 232 6.27 11.56 -20.55
C PRO A 232 7.45 12.13 -19.73
N THR A 233 8.41 11.29 -19.31
CA THR A 233 9.56 11.75 -18.52
C THR A 233 10.60 12.39 -19.43
N LEU A 234 10.79 13.71 -19.30
CA LEU A 234 11.77 14.47 -20.10
C LEU A 234 13.14 14.52 -19.41
N SER A 235 14.19 14.73 -20.21
CA SER A 235 15.58 14.89 -19.73
C SER A 235 15.71 16.01 -18.69
N ALA A 236 14.97 17.10 -18.87
CA ALA A 236 14.91 18.23 -17.92
C ALA A 236 14.41 17.85 -16.53
N ARG A 237 13.70 16.72 -16.38
CA ARG A 237 13.27 16.17 -15.10
C ARG A 237 14.16 15.01 -14.65
N ALA A 238 14.42 14.06 -15.54
CA ALA A 238 15.17 12.84 -15.23
C ALA A 238 16.63 13.12 -14.83
N VAL A 239 17.32 13.98 -15.58
CA VAL A 239 18.76 14.23 -15.38
C VAL A 239 19.04 14.95 -14.05
N PRO A 240 18.31 16.02 -13.67
CA PRO A 240 18.49 16.64 -12.35
C PRO A 240 18.14 15.69 -11.19
N GLN A 241 17.11 14.86 -11.34
CA GLN A 241 16.76 13.85 -10.34
C GLN A 241 17.87 12.82 -10.15
N LEU A 242 18.47 12.33 -11.24
CA LEU A 242 19.64 11.45 -11.19
C LEU A 242 20.80 12.11 -10.44
N GLN A 243 21.11 13.35 -10.78
CA GLN A 243 22.22 14.08 -10.14
C GLN A 243 21.97 14.28 -8.65
N ALA A 244 20.76 14.68 -8.26
CA ALA A 244 20.37 14.83 -6.86
C ALA A 244 20.47 13.49 -6.10
N PHE A 245 19.98 12.41 -6.70
CA PHE A 245 20.10 11.06 -6.16
C PHE A 245 21.57 10.67 -5.93
N CYS A 246 22.43 10.88 -6.93
CA CYS A 246 23.85 10.56 -6.83
C CYS A 246 24.54 11.38 -5.72
N ALA A 247 24.24 12.67 -5.63
CA ALA A 247 24.81 13.54 -4.60
C ALA A 247 24.37 13.15 -3.17
N GLN A 248 23.15 12.61 -3.01
CA GLN A 248 22.60 12.23 -1.72
C GLN A 248 23.01 10.83 -1.27
N TYR A 249 22.98 9.85 -2.19
CA TYR A 249 23.08 8.42 -1.84
C TYR A 249 24.35 7.73 -2.36
N CYS A 250 25.13 8.39 -3.23
CA CYS A 250 26.30 7.78 -3.87
C CYS A 250 27.64 8.39 -3.46
N LYS A 251 27.71 9.05 -2.30
CA LYS A 251 28.96 9.37 -1.62
C LYS A 251 29.74 8.10 -1.26
#